data_AF-A0AAD9X2U4-F1
#
_entry.id   AF-A0AAD9X2U4-F1
#
_cell.length_a   1.000
_cell.length_b   1.000
_cell.length_c   1.000
_cell.angle_alpha   90.00
_cell.angle_beta   90.00
_cell.angle_gamma   90.00
#
_symmetry.space_group_name_H-M   'P 1'
#
loop_
_entity.id
_entity.type
_entity.pdbx_description
1 polymer ?
#
loop_
_entity_poly.entity_id
_entity_poly.type
_entity_poly.pdbx_seq_one_letter_code
_entity_poly.pdbx_strand_id
1 'polypeptide(L)' 'MKIAVGVSGVESATLKGDDKNQIEVTGDGINAAELTRLLRKKFGYAFSEKVSPAASGGDNEKEETKK' A
#
# COMPACT_ATOMS: atom_id res chain seq x y z
N MET A 1 -7.64 0.93 -8.95
CA MET A 1 -7.16 0.08 -7.83
C MET A 1 -7.18 -1.43 -8.08
N LYS A 2 -7.76 -1.95 -9.18
CA LYS A 2 -7.87 -3.40 -9.44
C LYS A 2 -6.56 -4.20 -9.35
N ILE A 3 -5.43 -3.53 -9.50
CA ILE A 3 -4.09 -4.14 -9.48
C ILE A 3 -3.60 -4.38 -8.05
N ALA A 4 -3.94 -3.51 -7.09
CA ALA A 4 -3.63 -3.74 -5.68
C ALA A 4 -4.55 -4.83 -5.10
N VAL A 5 -5.87 -4.70 -5.29
CA VAL A 5 -6.87 -5.68 -4.80
C VAL A 5 -6.88 -7.00 -5.58
N GLY A 6 -6.14 -7.10 -6.68
CA GLY A 6 -6.02 -8.31 -7.48
C GLY A 6 -4.87 -9.22 -7.04
N VAL A 7 -4.03 -8.77 -6.10
CA VAL A 7 -2.94 -9.57 -5.54
C VAL A 7 -3.50 -10.49 -4.45
N SER A 8 -3.09 -11.76 -4.49
CA SER A 8 -3.48 -12.74 -3.46
C SER A 8 -3.02 -12.28 -2.08
N GLY A 9 -3.90 -12.39 -1.09
CA GLY A 9 -3.60 -11.96 0.28
C GLY A 9 -3.97 -10.50 0.59
N VAL A 10 -4.42 -9.71 -0.38
CA VAL A 10 -4.91 -8.35 -0.12
C VAL A 10 -6.34 -8.39 0.41
N GLU A 11 -6.56 -7.85 1.60
CA GLU A 11 -7.87 -7.71 2.22
C GLU A 11 -8.47 -6.32 1.98
N SER A 12 -7.64 -5.27 2.01
CA SER A 12 -8.08 -3.90 1.75
C SER A 12 -6.99 -3.07 1.07
N ALA A 13 -7.42 -2.07 0.30
CA ALA A 13 -6.53 -1.10 -0.32
C ALA A 13 -7.17 0.29 -0.31
N THR A 14 -6.45 1.28 0.21
CA THR A 14 -6.93 2.66 0.41
C THR A 14 -5.97 3.65 -0.26
N LEU A 15 -6.52 4.64 -0.98
CA LEU A 15 -5.74 5.75 -1.52
C LEU A 15 -5.48 6.79 -0.42
N LYS A 16 -4.23 7.18 -0.25
CA LYS A 16 -3.76 8.18 0.72
C LYS A 16 -2.93 9.27 0.04
N GLY A 17 -2.60 10.30 0.80
CA GLY A 17 -1.92 11.52 0.35
C GLY A 17 -2.89 12.54 -0.25
N ASP A 18 -2.59 13.83 -0.12
CA ASP A 18 -3.42 14.94 -0.59
C ASP A 18 -3.77 14.80 -2.09
N ASP A 19 -2.78 14.38 -2.88
CA ASP A 19 -2.92 14.16 -4.32
C ASP A 19 -3.39 12.73 -4.68
N LYS A 20 -3.71 11.89 -3.69
CA LYS A 20 -4.04 10.45 -3.86
C LYS A 20 -2.93 9.65 -4.55
N ASN A 21 -1.69 10.05 -4.28
CA ASN A 21 -0.49 9.45 -4.87
C ASN A 21 0.05 8.24 -4.08
N GLN A 22 -0.46 7.98 -2.89
CA GLN A 22 -0.06 6.84 -2.05
C GLN A 22 -1.17 5.79 -2.02
N ILE A 23 -0.77 4.52 -1.92
CA ILE A 23 -1.70 3.39 -1.78
C ILE A 23 -1.27 2.62 -0.54
N GLU A 24 -2.14 2.61 0.46
CA GLU A 24 -2.04 1.71 1.59
C GLU A 24 -2.73 0.39 1.24
N VAL A 25 -2.06 -0.73 1.50
CA VAL A 25 -2.59 -2.07 1.24
C VAL A 25 -2.41 -2.91 2.49
N THR A 26 -3.50 -3.53 2.95
CA THR A 26 -3.51 -4.38 4.14
C THR A 26 -3.99 -5.78 3.75
N GLY A 27 -3.38 -6.78 4.37
CA GLY A 27 -3.76 -8.18 4.22
C GLY A 27 -2.60 -9.12 4.56
N ASP A 28 -2.89 -10.41 4.55
CA ASP A 28 -1.95 -11.46 4.97
C ASP A 28 -1.25 -12.12 3.77
N GLY A 29 0.05 -12.43 3.92
CA GLY A 29 0.82 -13.08 2.86
C GLY A 29 1.15 -12.18 1.65
N ILE A 30 1.02 -10.85 1.79
CA ILE A 30 1.30 -9.90 0.70
C ILE A 30 2.82 -9.81 0.44
N ASN A 31 3.23 -10.07 -0.80
CA ASN A 31 4.59 -9.81 -1.25
C ASN A 31 4.72 -8.35 -1.75
N ALA A 32 5.27 -7.47 -0.91
CA ALA A 32 5.46 -6.06 -1.24
C ALA A 32 6.31 -5.83 -2.50
N ALA A 33 7.33 -6.67 -2.76
CA ALA A 33 8.18 -6.53 -3.94
C ALA A 33 7.42 -6.86 -5.23
N GLU A 34 6.60 -7.91 -5.21
CA GLU A 34 5.75 -8.30 -6.34
C GLU A 34 4.67 -7.25 -6.62
N LEU A 35 4.01 -6.76 -5.57
CA LEU A 35 3.01 -5.69 -5.66
C LEU A 35 3.61 -4.44 -6.31
N THR A 36 4.77 -3.98 -5.83
CA THR A 36 5.47 -2.82 -6.41
C THR A 36 5.87 -3.05 -7.87
N ARG A 37 6.29 -4.27 -8.24
CA ARG A 37 6.59 -4.63 -9.64
C ARG A 37 5.35 -4.56 -10.54
N LEU A 38 4.20 -5.06 -10.06
CA LEU A 38 2.94 -4.99 -10.79
C LEU A 38 2.47 -3.55 -10.97
N LEU A 39 2.62 -2.73 -9.92
CA LEU A 39 2.33 -1.29 -9.98
C LEU A 39 3.23 -0.59 -11.01
N ARG A 40 4.54 -0.81 -11.01
CA ARG A 40 5.46 -0.22 -12.02
C ARG A 40 5.06 -0.59 -13.46
N LYS A 41 4.62 -1.83 -13.71
CA LYS A 41 4.20 -2.24 -15.05
C LYS A 41 2.97 -1.50 -15.58
N LYS A 42 2.13 -0.94 -14.70
CA LYS A 42 0.80 -0.44 -15.07
C LYS A 42 0.60 1.04 -14.75
N PHE A 43 1.28 1.54 -13.74
CA PHE A 43 1.34 2.95 -13.33
C PHE A 43 2.66 3.63 -13.74
N GLY A 44 3.60 2.89 -14.34
CA GLY A 44 4.91 3.40 -14.78
C GLY A 44 5.91 3.49 -13.63
N TYR A 45 5.60 4.29 -12.61
CA TYR A 45 6.47 4.48 -11.45
C TYR A 45 5.75 4.18 -10.15
N ALA A 46 6.36 3.33 -9.32
CA ALA A 46 5.89 3.01 -7.98
C ALA A 46 7.08 2.59 -7.12
N PHE A 47 7.07 2.96 -5.85
CA PHE A 47 8.06 2.54 -4.88
C PHE A 47 7.37 2.19 -3.56
N SER A 48 7.96 1.28 -2.80
CA SER A 48 7.51 1.00 -1.45
C SER A 48 8.02 2.11 -0.55
N GLU A 49 7.10 2.91 -0.01
CA GLU A 49 7.43 3.98 0.94
C GLU A 49 7.60 3.41 2.35
N LYS A 50 6.67 2.57 2.78
CA LYS A 50 6.69 1.94 4.10
C LYS A 50 6.06 0.55 4.04
N VAL A 51 6.65 -0.41 4.75
CA VAL A 51 6.08 -1.74 4.97
C VAL A 51 6.18 -2.02 6.46
N SER A 52 5.03 -2.29 7.07
CA SER A 52 4.92 -2.63 8.49
C SER A 52 3.94 -3.78 8.65
N PRO A 53 4.13 -4.66 9.65
CA PRO A 53 3.12 -5.64 10.01
C PRO A 53 1.79 -4.94 10.22
N ALA A 54 0.71 -5.53 9.70
CA ALA A 54 -0.62 -5.07 10.05
C ALA A 54 -0.78 -5.25 11.56
N ALA A 55 -0.96 -4.14 12.29
CA ALA A 55 -1.19 -4.20 13.72
C ALA A 55 -2.48 -5.00 13.95
N SER A 56 -2.36 -6.22 14.50
CA SER A 56 -3.49 -6.95 15.04
C SER A 56 -3.93 -6.23 16.33
N GLY A 57 -4.62 -5.10 16.17
CA GLY A 57 -5.10 -4.23 17.25
C GLY A 57 -4.35 -2.90 17.35
N GLY A 58 -5.10 -1.81 17.19
CA GLY A 58 -4.73 -0.46 17.66
C GLY A 58 -3.91 0.38 16.69
N ASP A 59 -4.61 1.33 16.06
CA ASP A 59 -4.17 2.66 15.64
C ASP A 59 -2.71 2.82 15.17
N ASN A 60 -2.51 3.01 13.87
CA ASN A 60 -1.34 3.71 13.34
C ASN A 60 -1.76 4.67 12.24
N GLU A 61 -2.40 5.76 12.68
CA GLU A 61 -2.33 7.04 12.01
C GLU A 61 -0.87 7.52 12.11
N LYS A 62 -0.08 7.28 11.06
CA LYS A 62 1.14 8.08 10.82
C LYS A 62 0.83 9.04 9.70
N GLU A 63 0.22 10.15 10.08
CA GLU A 63 0.33 11.42 9.39
C GLU A 63 1.76 11.92 9.62
N GLU A 64 2.59 11.90 8.57
CA GLU A 64 3.87 12.62 8.57
C GLU A 64 3.59 14.09 8.22
N THR A 65 3.13 14.87 9.19
CA THR A 65 3.11 16.33 9.07
C THR A 65 4.53 16.85 9.32
N LYS A 66 5.30 17.05 8.24
CA LYS A 66 6.46 17.95 8.26
C LYS A 66 5.95 19.40 8.32
N LYS A 67 6.03 20.05 9.50
CA LYS A 67 6.63 21.40 9.63
C LYS A 67 6.83 21.81 11.08
#